data_AF-A0A968H643-F1
#
_entry.id   AF-A0A968H643-F1
#
_cell.length_a   1.000
_cell.length_b   1.000
_cell.length_c   1.000
_cell.angle_alpha   90.00
_cell.angle_beta   90.00
_cell.angle_gamma   90.00
#
_symmetry.space_group_name_H-M   'P 1'
#
loop_
_entity.id
_entity.type
_entity.pdbx_description
1 polymer ?
#
loop_
_entity_poly.entity_id
_entity_poly.type
_entity_poly.pdbx_seq_one_letter_code
_entity_poly.pdbx_strand_id
1 'polypeptide(L)'
;MLRSLCLSNPAAARHQLERIGVDPAGIVKMLPKLEQHALLVPRLKPAAANIIKQEMLALGGDAAVARGTVACSVPHTDVLLIGTAKQLDRLCR
;
A
#
# COMPACT_ATOMS: atom_id res chain seq x y z
N MET A 1 -11.83 -6.67 25.14
CA MET A 1 -10.38 -6.89 24.95
C MET A 1 -10.02 -6.60 23.51
N LEU A 2 -8.98 -5.79 23.28
CA LEU A 2 -8.44 -5.49 21.95
C LEU A 2 -7.39 -6.54 21.58
N ARG A 3 -7.43 -7.08 20.36
CA ARG A 3 -6.43 -8.03 19.85
C ARG A 3 -6.06 -7.69 18.41
N SER A 4 -4.80 -7.93 18.06
CA SER A 4 -4.36 -7.86 16.66
C SER A 4 -4.89 -9.05 15.88
N LEU A 5 -5.17 -8.85 14.59
CA LEU A 5 -5.56 -9.90 13.65
C LEU A 5 -4.62 -9.85 12.45
N CYS A 6 -4.13 -11.01 12.03
CA CYS A 6 -3.40 -11.15 10.77
C CYS A 6 -4.40 -11.57 9.69
N LEU A 7 -4.77 -10.64 8.80
CA LEU A 7 -5.64 -10.88 7.66
C LEU A 7 -4.79 -10.97 6.39
N SER A 8 -4.02 -12.05 6.28
CA SER A 8 -2.97 -12.22 5.26
C SER A 8 -3.47 -12.44 3.84
N ASN A 9 -4.77 -12.64 3.63
CA ASN A 9 -5.37 -12.81 2.31
C ASN A 9 -6.82 -12.29 2.27
N PRO A 10 -7.34 -12.00 1.06
CA PRO A 10 -8.70 -11.46 0.90
C PRO A 10 -9.80 -12.34 1.50
N ALA A 11 -9.66 -13.67 1.46
CA ALA A 11 -10.66 -14.58 2.01
C ALA A 11 -10.74 -14.50 3.54
N ALA A 12 -9.59 -14.42 4.23
CA ALA A 12 -9.53 -14.22 5.67
C ALA A 12 -10.13 -12.87 6.09
N ALA A 13 -9.85 -11.81 5.32
CA ALA A 13 -10.45 -10.50 5.55
C ALA A 13 -11.97 -10.51 5.35
N ARG A 14 -12.45 -11.14 4.28
CA ARG A 14 -13.88 -11.30 3.97
C ARG A 14 -14.61 -12.04 5.09
N HIS A 15 -14.11 -13.23 5.44
CA HIS A 15 -14.68 -14.05 6.51
C HIS A 15 -14.75 -13.27 7.83
N GLN A 16 -13.72 -12.48 8.14
CA GLN A 16 -13.74 -11.67 9.36
C GLN A 16 -14.80 -10.57 9.33
N LEU A 17 -15.02 -9.92 8.19
CA LEU A 17 -16.06 -8.91 8.02
C LEU A 17 -17.47 -9.52 8.11
N GLU A 18 -17.68 -10.69 7.47
CA GLU A 18 -18.93 -11.45 7.56
C GLU A 18 -19.21 -11.86 9.01
N ARG A 19 -18.20 -12.38 9.71
CA ARG A 19 -18.30 -12.85 11.10
C ARG A 19 -18.73 -11.76 12.10
N ILE A 20 -18.41 -10.50 11.83
CA ILE A 20 -18.82 -9.37 12.69
C ILE A 20 -20.11 -8.69 12.20
N GLY A 21 -20.75 -9.23 11.15
CA GLY A 21 -22.04 -8.74 10.66
C GLY A 21 -21.94 -7.45 9.81
N VAL A 22 -20.84 -7.23 9.09
CA VAL A 22 -20.76 -6.10 8.14
C VAL A 22 -21.75 -6.33 6.99
N ASP A 23 -22.46 -5.27 6.60
CA ASP A 23 -23.34 -5.28 5.43
C ASP A 23 -22.62 -5.78 4.17
N PRO A 24 -23.24 -6.66 3.35
CA PRO A 24 -22.60 -7.21 2.14
C PRO A 24 -22.06 -6.15 1.17
N ALA A 25 -22.77 -5.03 0.97
CA ALA A 25 -22.28 -3.94 0.11
C ALA A 25 -21.11 -3.19 0.77
N GLY A 26 -21.12 -3.08 2.10
CA GLY A 26 -19.99 -2.61 2.90
C GLY A 26 -18.74 -3.47 2.72
N ILE A 27 -18.88 -4.80 2.76
CA ILE A 27 -17.77 -5.76 2.59
C ILE A 27 -17.03 -5.51 1.26
N VAL A 28 -17.77 -5.38 0.17
CA VAL A 28 -17.19 -5.13 -1.16
C VAL A 28 -16.34 -3.86 -1.18
N LYS A 29 -16.80 -2.79 -0.51
CA LYS A 29 -16.07 -1.50 -0.43
C LYS A 29 -14.90 -1.51 0.55
N MET A 30 -14.92 -2.42 1.53
CA MET A 30 -13.90 -2.49 2.59
C MET A 30 -12.76 -3.46 2.25
N LEU A 31 -13.03 -4.53 1.50
CA LEU A 31 -12.03 -5.53 1.13
C LEU A 31 -10.74 -4.92 0.55
N PRO A 32 -10.79 -4.00 -0.44
CA PRO A 32 -9.58 -3.40 -1.00
C PRO A 32 -8.79 -2.53 -0.01
N LYS A 33 -9.36 -2.16 1.14
CA LYS A 33 -8.69 -1.40 2.22
C LYS A 33 -7.94 -2.31 3.20
N LEU A 34 -8.21 -3.62 3.18
CA LEU A 34 -7.59 -4.60 4.08
C LEU A 34 -6.50 -5.41 3.37
N GLU A 35 -6.60 -5.54 2.05
CA GLU A 35 -5.61 -6.26 1.24
C GLU A 35 -4.31 -5.46 1.12
N GLN A 36 -3.30 -5.83 1.90
CA GLN A 36 -1.98 -5.21 1.90
C GLN A 36 -1.09 -5.82 0.82
N HIS A 37 -0.33 -4.97 0.11
CA HIS A 37 0.68 -5.40 -0.84
C HIS A 37 2.00 -4.69 -0.60
N ALA A 38 3.07 -5.41 -0.96
CA ALA A 38 4.42 -4.87 -1.07
C ALA A 38 4.92 -5.12 -2.50
N LEU A 39 5.24 -4.06 -3.24
CA LEU A 39 5.66 -4.14 -4.64
C LEU A 39 7.04 -3.48 -4.81
N LEU A 40 7.96 -4.17 -5.48
CA LEU A 40 9.29 -3.66 -5.78
C LEU A 40 9.34 -3.08 -7.19
N VAL A 41 9.73 -1.81 -7.31
CA VAL A 41 10.03 -1.15 -8.59
C VAL A 41 11.53 -0.89 -8.66
N PRO A 42 12.29 -1.67 -9.45
CA PRO A 42 13.74 -1.58 -9.45
C PRO A 42 14.27 -0.43 -10.30
N ARG A 43 15.43 0.10 -9.91
CA ARG A 43 16.29 1.02 -10.66
C ARG A 43 15.58 2.25 -11.28
N LEU A 44 14.84 2.98 -10.46
CA LEU A 44 14.28 4.27 -10.84
C LEU A 44 15.30 5.42 -10.68
N LYS A 45 15.14 6.46 -11.48
CA LYS A 45 15.77 7.76 -11.23
C LYS A 45 15.27 8.32 -9.90
N PRO A 46 16.13 8.94 -9.07
CA PRO A 46 15.74 9.40 -7.74
C PRO A 46 14.59 10.41 -7.75
N ALA A 47 14.53 11.27 -8.77
CA ALA A 47 13.42 12.22 -8.92
C ALA A 47 12.06 11.52 -9.09
N ALA A 48 11.99 10.46 -9.90
CA ALA A 48 10.76 9.68 -10.09
C ALA A 48 10.37 8.93 -8.82
N ALA A 49 11.36 8.36 -8.12
CA ALA A 49 11.13 7.70 -6.83
C ALA A 49 10.61 8.68 -5.76
N ASN A 50 11.09 9.93 -5.75
CA ASN A 50 10.57 10.98 -4.86
C ASN A 50 9.10 11.30 -5.17
N ILE A 51 8.73 11.45 -6.45
CA ILE A 51 7.34 11.68 -6.84
C ILE A 51 6.46 10.54 -6.35
N ILE A 52 6.81 9.29 -6.69
CA ILE A 52 6.08 8.10 -6.27
C ILE A 52 5.92 8.06 -4.75
N LYS A 53 6.99 8.39 -4.00
CA LYS A 53 6.93 8.44 -2.54
C LYS A 53 5.95 9.50 -2.04
N GLN A 54 5.95 10.70 -2.60
CA GLN A 54 5.01 11.75 -2.20
C GLN A 54 3.56 11.37 -2.53
N GLU A 55 3.30 10.79 -3.70
CA GLU A 55 1.97 10.31 -4.08
C GLU A 55 1.48 9.20 -3.14
N MET A 56 2.35 8.23 -2.81
CA MET A 56 2.01 7.17 -1.86
C MET A 56 1.67 7.73 -0.47
N LEU A 57 2.46 8.69 0.03
CA LEU A 57 2.18 9.35 1.31
C LEU A 57 0.84 10.11 1.27
N ALA A 58 0.53 10.81 0.17
CA ALA A 58 -0.75 11.50 0.00
C ALA A 58 -1.96 10.55 -0.03
N LEU A 59 -1.77 9.33 -0.54
CA LEU A 59 -2.78 8.26 -0.53
C LEU A 59 -2.87 7.51 0.81
N GLY A 60 -1.98 7.82 1.77
CA GLY A 60 -1.89 7.18 3.09
C GLY A 60 -1.17 5.83 3.08
N GLY A 61 -0.44 5.50 2.01
CA GLY A 61 0.50 4.38 1.97
C GLY A 61 1.93 4.87 2.23
N ASP A 62 2.93 4.08 1.84
CA ASP A 62 4.34 4.46 1.92
C ASP A 62 5.13 3.92 0.72
N ALA A 63 6.30 4.50 0.49
CA ALA A 63 7.31 4.00 -0.42
C ALA A 63 8.70 4.10 0.24
N ALA A 64 9.32 2.95 0.48
CA ALA A 64 10.70 2.92 0.96
C ALA A 64 11.65 3.12 -0.23
N VAL A 65 12.64 4.00 -0.04
CA VAL A 65 13.64 4.38 -1.04
C VAL A 65 15.02 4.45 -0.38
N ALA A 66 16.08 4.38 -1.16
CA ALA A 66 17.44 4.50 -0.64
C ALA A 66 17.71 5.88 0.02
N ARG A 67 18.66 5.92 0.96
CA ARG A 67 19.18 7.18 1.49
C ARG A 67 19.82 7.98 0.35
N GLY A 68 19.52 9.28 0.28
CA GLY A 68 20.03 10.17 -0.77
C GLY A 68 19.08 10.33 -1.97
N THR A 69 18.02 9.50 -2.07
CA THR A 69 16.97 9.66 -3.09
C THR A 69 16.33 11.04 -3.01
N VAL A 70 15.98 11.52 -1.80
CA VAL A 70 15.37 12.85 -1.59
C VAL A 70 16.22 14.00 -2.10
N ALA A 71 17.55 13.89 -1.96
CA ALA A 71 18.50 14.89 -2.41
C ALA A 71 18.97 14.64 -3.86
N CYS A 72 18.41 13.63 -4.55
CA CYS A 72 18.86 13.18 -5.87
C CYS A 72 20.38 12.90 -5.94
N SER A 73 20.99 12.47 -4.82
CA SER A 73 22.44 12.28 -4.71
C SER A 73 22.91 10.88 -5.07
N VAL A 74 21.98 9.99 -5.45
CA VAL A 74 22.25 8.61 -5.91
C VAL A 74 21.85 8.49 -7.38
N PRO A 75 22.56 7.70 -8.19
CA PRO A 75 22.26 7.61 -9.62
C PRO A 75 20.92 6.89 -9.89
N HIS A 76 20.57 5.92 -9.03
CA HIS A 76 19.34 5.13 -9.12
C HIS A 76 18.91 4.70 -7.71
N THR A 77 17.63 4.36 -7.54
CA THR A 77 17.09 3.72 -6.33
C THR A 77 16.05 2.67 -6.71
N ASP A 78 15.96 1.61 -5.93
CA ASP A 78 14.78 0.78 -5.91
C ASP A 78 13.71 1.44 -5.04
N VAL A 79 12.44 1.15 -5.32
CA VAL A 79 11.29 1.62 -4.54
C VAL A 79 10.46 0.43 -4.08
N LEU A 80 10.31 0.28 -2.77
CA LEU A 80 9.36 -0.68 -2.19
C LEU A 80 8.08 0.05 -1.84
N LEU A 81 7.05 -0.10 -2.67
CA LEU A 81 5.69 0.40 -2.41
C LEU A 81 5.04 -0.45 -1.33
N ILE A 82 4.41 0.19 -0.35
CA ILE A 82 3.69 -0.45 0.75
C ILE A 82 2.32 0.21 0.84
N GLY A 83 1.26 -0.57 0.66
CA GLY A 83 -0.08 -0.04 0.78
C GLY A 83 -1.17 -1.06 0.47
N THR A 84 -2.40 -0.60 0.62
CA THR A 84 -3.59 -1.39 0.30
C THR A 84 -3.83 -1.49 -1.21
N ALA A 85 -4.56 -2.51 -1.65
CA ALA A 85 -5.03 -2.61 -3.04
C ALA A 85 -5.73 -1.32 -3.49
N LYS A 86 -6.55 -0.71 -2.63
CA LYS A 86 -7.21 0.59 -2.89
C LYS A 86 -6.22 1.73 -3.12
N GLN A 87 -5.14 1.80 -2.34
CA GLN A 87 -4.14 2.86 -2.46
C GLN A 87 -3.33 2.68 -3.73
N LEU A 88 -2.94 1.45 -4.06
CA LEU A 88 -2.17 1.16 -5.26
C LEU A 88 -2.99 1.37 -6.54
N ASP A 89 -4.28 0.99 -6.56
CA ASP A 89 -5.17 1.30 -7.68
C ASP A 89 -5.27 2.82 -7.92
N ARG A 90 -5.32 3.62 -6.84
CA ARG A 90 -5.35 5.08 -6.95
C ARG A 90 -4.03 5.69 -7.41
N LEU A 91 -2.89 5.07 -7.10
CA LEU A 91 -1.57 5.52 -7.55
C LEU A 91 -1.42 5.41 -9.08
N CYS A 92 -2.09 4.43 -9.70
CA CYS A 92 -1.99 4.15 -11.13
C CYS A 92 -3.04 4.87 -11.99
N ARG A 93 -3.86 5.75 -11.42
CA ARG A 93 -4.88 6.54 -12.14
C ARG A 93 -4.36 7.92 -12.46
#